data_AF-A0A839YQA6-F1
#
_entry.id   AF-A0A839YQA6-F1
#
_cell.length_a   1.000
_cell.length_b   1.000
_cell.length_c   1.000
_cell.angle_alpha   90.00
_cell.angle_beta   90.00
_cell.angle_gamma   90.00
#
_symmetry.space_group_name_H-M   'P 1'
#
loop_
_entity.id
_entity.type
_entity.pdbx_description
1 polymer ?
#
loop_
_entity_poly.entity_id
_entity_poly.type
_entity_poly.pdbx_seq_one_letter_code
_entity_poly.pdbx_strand_id
1 'polypeptide(L)'
;MSDTTEFALSRRGVLAGSAASAVAAAAPARAAPQQRPAGATPTMPVRLTVNGEKRELALDPRTTLLDALREHLHLTGTKKGCDHGQCGACTVIVEGRRINSCLSLALQHDGDAVTTIEGLGTPDKLHPMQAAFVKHDGYQCGYCTPGQICSAVAVLDEIKRDVPSHVQDDLTARARFS
;
A
#
# COMPACT_ATOMS: atom_id res chain seq x y z
N MET A 1 -5.84 23.72 79.03
CA MET A 1 -4.38 23.84 79.29
C MET A 1 -3.67 23.07 78.20
N SER A 2 -3.29 23.76 77.12
CA SER A 2 -2.30 23.28 76.16
C SER A 2 -1.64 24.53 75.58
N ASP A 3 -0.32 24.61 75.77
CA ASP A 3 0.56 25.71 75.46
C ASP A 3 0.45 26.16 74.00
N THR A 4 0.20 27.45 73.80
CA THR A 4 0.56 28.16 72.57
C THR A 4 2.08 28.22 72.48
N THR A 5 2.68 27.38 71.64
CA THR A 5 4.09 27.49 71.25
C THR A 5 4.24 28.78 70.41
N GLU A 6 4.74 29.84 71.02
CA GLU A 6 5.15 31.06 70.32
C GLU A 6 6.26 30.71 69.31
N PHE A 7 5.92 30.69 68.03
CA PHE A 7 6.91 30.85 66.97
C PHE A 7 7.39 32.30 67.01
N ALA A 8 8.44 32.57 67.77
CA ALA A 8 9.11 33.86 67.76
C ALA A 8 9.68 34.13 66.35
N LEU A 9 9.04 35.02 65.60
CA LEU A 9 9.55 35.53 64.34
C LEU A 9 10.87 36.30 64.58
N SER A 10 11.99 35.59 64.44
CA SER A 10 13.32 36.18 64.44
C SER A 10 13.73 36.60 63.03
N ARG A 11 14.45 37.72 62.91
CA ARG A 11 15.08 38.18 61.64
C ARG A 11 15.91 37.08 60.97
N ARG A 12 16.51 36.15 61.73
CA ARG A 12 17.24 34.99 61.19
C ARG A 12 16.32 33.92 60.59
N GLY A 13 15.12 33.72 61.13
CA GLY A 13 14.14 32.74 60.61
C GLY A 13 13.59 33.14 59.24
N VAL A 14 13.37 34.43 59.02
CA VAL A 14 12.93 34.97 57.71
C VAL A 14 14.00 34.79 56.64
N LEU A 15 15.28 35.04 56.96
CA LEU A 15 16.39 34.87 56.01
C LEU A 15 16.59 33.40 55.63
N ALA A 16 16.54 32.47 56.59
CA ALA A 16 16.66 31.03 56.30
C ALA A 16 15.50 30.48 55.45
N GLY A 17 14.27 30.99 55.64
CA GLY A 17 13.10 30.57 54.84
C GLY A 17 13.11 31.08 53.40
N SER A 18 13.75 32.23 53.13
CA SER A 18 13.73 32.87 51.80
C SER A 18 14.58 32.20 50.73
N ALA A 19 15.52 31.31 51.09
CA ALA A 19 16.42 30.67 50.13
C ALA A 19 15.76 29.52 49.33
N ALA A 20 14.63 28.97 49.80
CA ALA A 20 13.98 27.81 49.17
C ALA A 20 12.96 28.19 48.07
N SER A 21 12.54 29.45 47.97
CA SER A 21 11.45 29.85 47.07
C SER A 21 11.90 30.32 45.69
N ALA A 22 13.20 30.50 45.45
CA ALA A 22 13.69 31.13 44.22
C ALA A 22 13.95 30.16 43.04
N VAL A 23 13.86 28.84 43.22
CA VAL A 23 14.24 27.87 42.17
C VAL A 23 13.06 27.31 41.37
N ALA A 24 11.80 27.55 41.81
CA ALA A 24 10.63 26.97 41.15
C ALA A 24 10.13 27.76 39.91
N ALA A 25 10.63 28.99 39.68
CA ALA A 25 10.09 29.87 38.64
C ALA A 25 10.73 29.72 37.25
N ALA A 26 11.74 28.84 37.09
CA ALA A 26 12.52 28.73 35.85
C ALA A 26 12.35 27.39 35.10
N ALA A 27 11.36 26.56 35.46
CA ALA A 27 11.03 25.41 34.64
C ALA A 27 10.41 25.89 33.32
N PRO A 28 10.98 25.58 32.14
CA PRO A 28 10.33 25.91 30.88
C PRO A 28 8.98 25.19 30.86
N ALA A 29 7.92 25.94 30.58
CA ALA A 29 6.62 25.35 30.32
C ALA A 29 6.81 24.32 29.20
N ARG A 30 6.65 23.03 29.51
CA ARG A 30 6.56 22.00 28.48
C ARG A 30 5.34 22.35 27.65
N ALA A 31 5.57 22.77 26.40
CA ALA A 31 4.50 22.94 25.44
C ALA A 31 3.70 21.64 25.41
N ALA A 32 2.41 21.72 25.74
CA ALA A 32 1.51 20.60 25.54
C ALA A 32 1.57 20.24 24.04
N PRO A 33 1.68 18.95 23.68
CA PRO A 33 1.64 18.57 22.27
C PRO A 33 0.34 19.12 21.68
N GLN A 34 0.46 20.06 20.75
CA GLN A 34 -0.69 20.54 19.99
C GLN A 34 -1.22 19.36 19.18
N GLN A 35 -2.33 18.78 19.63
CA GLN A 35 -3.11 17.87 18.80
C GLN A 35 -3.61 18.68 17.61
N ARG A 36 -2.96 18.48 16.46
CA ARG A 36 -3.50 18.97 15.19
C ARG A 36 -4.91 18.39 15.08
N PRO A 37 -5.94 19.21 14.81
CA PRO A 37 -7.24 18.67 14.45
C PRO A 37 -7.01 17.66 13.32
N ALA A 38 -7.70 16.51 13.39
CA ALA A 38 -7.65 15.49 12.36
C ALA A 38 -8.16 16.10 11.04
N GLY A 39 -7.27 16.78 10.32
CA GLY A 39 -7.54 17.37 9.03
C GLY A 39 -7.76 16.25 8.03
N ALA A 40 -8.66 16.47 7.08
CA ALA A 40 -8.89 15.58 5.96
C ALA A 40 -7.56 15.14 5.36
N THR A 41 -7.40 13.85 5.14
CA THR A 41 -6.18 13.29 4.54
C THR A 41 -5.97 13.96 3.18
N PRO A 42 -4.82 14.62 2.93
CA PRO A 42 -4.57 15.26 1.65
C PRO A 42 -4.60 14.22 0.53
N THR A 43 -5.32 14.53 -0.55
CA THR A 43 -5.39 13.69 -1.75
C THR A 43 -4.58 14.31 -2.88
N MET A 44 -4.15 13.48 -3.83
CA MET A 44 -3.41 13.86 -5.03
C MET A 44 -4.13 13.34 -6.27
N PRO A 45 -4.13 14.10 -7.38
CA PRO A 45 -4.67 13.63 -8.65
C PRO A 45 -3.79 12.50 -9.22
N VAL A 46 -4.42 11.44 -9.72
CA VAL A 46 -3.78 10.30 -10.38
C VAL A 46 -4.60 9.95 -11.63
N ARG A 47 -3.94 9.80 -12.78
CA ARG A 47 -4.55 9.38 -14.04
C ARG A 47 -4.06 7.99 -14.40
N LEU A 48 -4.96 7.10 -14.82
CA LEU A 48 -4.64 5.73 -15.22
C LEU A 48 -5.40 5.38 -16.50
N THR A 49 -4.83 4.53 -17.35
CA THR A 49 -5.59 3.86 -18.41
C THR A 49 -5.83 2.41 -18.00
N VAL A 50 -6.98 2.12 -17.38
CA VAL A 50 -7.29 0.79 -16.83
C VAL A 50 -8.17 0.03 -17.81
N ASN A 51 -7.68 -1.13 -18.29
CA ASN A 51 -8.38 -1.98 -19.26
C ASN A 51 -8.82 -1.21 -20.53
N GLY A 52 -7.99 -0.25 -20.97
CA GLY A 52 -8.26 0.61 -22.14
C GLY A 52 -9.11 1.85 -21.83
N GLU A 53 -9.61 2.01 -20.62
CA GLU A 53 -10.44 3.15 -20.22
C GLU A 53 -9.64 4.16 -19.38
N LYS A 54 -9.75 5.45 -19.73
CA LYS A 54 -9.11 6.53 -18.96
C LYS A 54 -9.85 6.76 -17.65
N ARG A 55 -9.10 6.84 -16.56
CA ARG A 55 -9.58 7.07 -15.19
C ARG A 55 -8.81 8.25 -14.59
N GLU A 56 -9.53 9.16 -13.95
CA GLU A 56 -8.96 10.24 -13.16
C GLU A 56 -9.47 10.12 -11.73
N LEU A 57 -8.56 10.09 -10.76
CA LEU A 57 -8.84 9.83 -9.35
C LEU A 57 -8.16 10.89 -8.48
N ALA A 58 -8.74 11.20 -7.33
CA ALA A 58 -8.09 11.94 -6.26
C ALA A 58 -7.86 11.01 -5.07
N LEU A 59 -6.61 10.59 -4.86
CA LEU A 59 -6.26 9.49 -3.93
C LEU A 59 -5.35 9.97 -2.80
N ASP A 60 -5.42 9.31 -1.64
CA ASP A 60 -4.36 9.40 -0.63
C ASP A 60 -3.03 8.95 -1.27
N PRO A 61 -1.92 9.68 -1.08
CA PRO A 61 -0.61 9.29 -1.62
C PRO A 61 -0.15 7.88 -1.23
N ARG A 62 -0.70 7.32 -0.15
CA ARG A 62 -0.41 5.98 0.37
C ARG A 62 -1.25 4.88 -0.28
N THR A 63 -2.28 5.23 -1.06
CA THR A 63 -3.13 4.24 -1.72
C THR A 63 -2.30 3.39 -2.68
N THR A 64 -2.27 2.08 -2.44
CA THR A 64 -1.62 1.12 -3.33
C THR A 64 -2.37 1.04 -4.66
N LEU A 65 -1.70 0.62 -5.74
CA LEU A 65 -2.37 0.36 -7.01
C LEU A 65 -3.47 -0.70 -6.82
N LEU A 66 -3.23 -1.70 -5.97
CA LEU A 66 -4.22 -2.71 -5.60
C LEU A 66 -5.51 -2.09 -5.05
N ASP A 67 -5.38 -1.19 -4.07
CA ASP A 67 -6.53 -0.57 -3.42
C ASP A 67 -7.20 0.47 -4.32
N ALA A 68 -6.43 1.18 -5.17
CA ALA A 68 -7.00 2.04 -6.21
C ALA A 68 -7.92 1.25 -7.15
N LEU A 69 -7.47 0.08 -7.64
CA LEU A 69 -8.27 -0.77 -8.51
C LEU A 69 -9.52 -1.31 -7.81
N ARG A 70 -9.38 -1.81 -6.59
CA ARG A 70 -10.46 -2.52 -5.90
C ARG A 70 -11.47 -1.60 -5.24
N GLU A 71 -10.99 -0.63 -4.47
CA GLU A 71 -11.81 0.14 -3.54
C GLU A 71 -12.28 1.47 -4.15
N HIS A 72 -11.51 2.02 -5.10
CA HIS A 72 -11.87 3.28 -5.79
C HIS A 72 -12.47 3.06 -7.18
N LEU A 73 -11.98 2.08 -7.95
CA LEU A 73 -12.50 1.75 -9.29
C LEU A 73 -13.45 0.56 -9.31
N HIS A 74 -13.63 -0.12 -8.18
CA HIS A 74 -14.52 -1.28 -8.04
C HIS A 74 -14.21 -2.46 -8.99
N LEU A 75 -12.97 -2.54 -9.46
CA LEU A 75 -12.43 -3.67 -10.20
C LEU A 75 -11.87 -4.70 -9.20
N THR A 76 -12.79 -5.48 -8.64
CA THR A 76 -12.51 -6.36 -7.50
C THR A 76 -11.86 -7.69 -7.88
N GLY A 77 -11.61 -7.93 -9.17
CA GLY A 77 -10.98 -9.14 -9.70
C GLY A 77 -9.56 -9.32 -9.18
N THR A 78 -8.77 -8.26 -9.11
CA THR A 78 -7.45 -8.29 -8.45
C THR A 78 -7.61 -8.49 -6.94
N LYS A 79 -6.87 -9.42 -6.34
CA LYS A 79 -7.11 -9.87 -4.95
C LYS A 79 -6.02 -9.43 -3.97
N LYS A 80 -6.45 -9.13 -2.73
CA LYS A 80 -5.57 -8.84 -1.60
C LYS A 80 -5.40 -10.10 -0.74
N GLY A 81 -4.36 -10.89 -1.02
CA GLY A 81 -4.06 -12.10 -0.24
C GLY A 81 -3.22 -11.83 1.00
N CYS A 82 -2.10 -11.13 0.84
CA CYS A 82 -1.17 -10.87 1.95
C CYS A 82 -0.80 -9.40 2.15
N ASP A 83 -0.98 -8.53 1.15
CA ASP A 83 -0.59 -7.11 1.17
C ASP A 83 0.91 -6.83 1.42
N HIS A 84 1.76 -7.84 1.25
CA HIS A 84 3.21 -7.79 1.52
C HIS A 84 4.05 -8.41 0.39
N GLY A 85 3.49 -8.55 -0.81
CA GLY A 85 4.21 -9.07 -1.99
C GLY A 85 4.55 -10.56 -1.97
N GLN A 86 4.04 -11.32 -1.01
CA GLN A 86 4.40 -12.72 -0.81
C GLN A 86 3.59 -13.71 -1.67
N CYS A 87 2.33 -13.39 -2.01
CA CYS A 87 1.40 -14.38 -2.58
C CYS A 87 1.12 -14.24 -4.08
N GLY A 88 1.40 -13.09 -4.71
CA GLY A 88 1.08 -12.84 -6.12
C GLY A 88 -0.43 -12.76 -6.47
N ALA A 89 -1.35 -12.88 -5.50
CA ALA A 89 -2.80 -12.79 -5.78
C ALA A 89 -3.22 -11.40 -6.33
N CYS A 90 -2.39 -10.39 -6.09
CA CYS A 90 -2.57 -9.01 -6.55
C CYS A 90 -1.91 -8.71 -7.90
N THR A 91 -1.44 -9.71 -8.65
CA THR A 91 -0.73 -9.47 -9.90
C THR A 91 -1.62 -8.81 -10.95
N VAL A 92 -1.14 -7.69 -11.49
CA VAL A 92 -1.69 -6.97 -12.65
C VAL A 92 -0.57 -6.70 -13.65
N ILE A 93 -0.91 -6.28 -14.87
CA ILE A 93 0.07 -5.96 -15.91
C ILE A 93 0.09 -4.44 -16.10
N VAL A 94 1.22 -3.80 -15.82
CA VAL A 94 1.43 -2.36 -16.03
C VAL A 94 2.45 -2.19 -17.16
N GLU A 95 2.10 -1.44 -18.20
CA GLU A 95 2.99 -1.23 -19.37
C GLU A 95 3.60 -2.54 -19.91
N GLY A 96 2.77 -3.58 -20.01
CA GLY A 96 3.19 -4.91 -20.49
C GLY A 96 4.02 -5.74 -19.49
N ARG A 97 4.24 -5.26 -18.26
CA ARG A 97 5.01 -5.95 -17.21
C ARG A 97 4.12 -6.35 -16.05
N ARG A 98 4.15 -7.63 -15.65
CA ARG A 98 3.44 -8.07 -14.44
C ARG A 98 4.13 -7.53 -13.18
N ILE A 99 3.34 -7.02 -12.24
CA ILE A 99 3.82 -6.55 -10.94
C ILE A 99 2.87 -6.96 -9.81
N ASN A 100 3.36 -6.97 -8.57
CA ASN A 100 2.52 -7.06 -7.38
C ASN A 100 1.95 -5.68 -7.05
N SER A 101 0.67 -5.44 -7.34
CA SER A 101 0.04 -4.12 -7.15
C SER A 101 -0.08 -3.67 -5.70
N CYS A 102 0.04 -4.57 -4.71
CA CYS A 102 0.08 -4.20 -3.28
C CYS A 102 1.38 -3.50 -2.86
N LEU A 103 2.47 -3.65 -3.63
CA LEU A 103 3.78 -3.04 -3.31
C LEU A 103 4.10 -1.84 -4.22
N SER A 104 3.10 -1.30 -4.92
CA SER A 104 3.24 -0.10 -5.73
C SER A 104 2.17 0.91 -5.37
N LEU A 105 2.53 2.19 -5.29
CA LEU A 105 1.57 3.27 -5.01
C LEU A 105 0.86 3.66 -6.30
N ALA A 106 -0.44 3.93 -6.25
CA ALA A 106 -1.20 4.35 -7.42
C ALA A 106 -0.62 5.63 -8.06
N LEU A 107 -0.11 6.54 -7.23
CA LEU A 107 0.54 7.79 -7.67
C LEU A 107 1.80 7.55 -8.51
N GLN A 108 2.51 6.43 -8.33
CA GLN A 108 3.71 6.10 -9.12
C GLN A 108 3.37 5.73 -10.57
N HIS A 109 2.09 5.52 -10.87
CA HIS A 109 1.59 5.06 -12.15
C HIS A 109 0.79 6.14 -12.89
N ASP A 110 0.95 7.43 -12.57
CA ASP A 110 0.27 8.50 -13.29
C ASP A 110 0.60 8.44 -14.80
N GLY A 111 -0.44 8.22 -15.60
CA GLY A 111 -0.36 8.07 -17.06
C GLY A 111 -0.22 6.63 -17.55
N ASP A 112 0.10 5.67 -16.69
CA ASP A 112 0.34 4.28 -17.09
C ASP A 112 -0.94 3.55 -17.51
N ALA A 113 -0.78 2.59 -18.42
CA ALA A 113 -1.76 1.58 -18.77
C ALA A 113 -1.67 0.36 -17.85
N VAL A 114 -2.81 0.00 -17.26
CA VAL A 114 -2.97 -1.12 -16.33
C VAL A 114 -3.99 -2.11 -16.90
N THR A 115 -3.61 -3.36 -17.05
CA THR A 115 -4.50 -4.48 -17.40
C THR A 115 -4.72 -5.37 -16.19
N THR A 116 -5.98 -5.53 -15.79
CA THR A 116 -6.42 -6.45 -14.72
C THR A 116 -7.03 -7.71 -15.32
N ILE A 117 -7.47 -8.65 -14.48
CA ILE A 117 -8.14 -9.88 -14.94
C ILE A 117 -9.39 -9.58 -15.77
N GLU A 118 -10.13 -8.54 -15.41
CA GLU A 118 -11.33 -8.07 -16.12
C GLU A 118 -11.00 -7.56 -17.53
N GLY A 119 -9.79 -7.04 -17.73
CA GLY A 119 -9.32 -6.56 -19.04
C GLY A 119 -8.91 -7.68 -19.99
N LEU A 120 -8.64 -8.89 -19.49
CA LEU A 120 -8.25 -10.03 -20.34
C LEU A 120 -9.46 -10.68 -21.01
N GLY A 121 -10.59 -10.75 -20.32
CA GLY A 121 -11.81 -11.37 -20.84
C GLY A 121 -12.92 -11.44 -19.81
N THR A 122 -14.14 -11.68 -20.30
CA THR A 122 -15.38 -11.79 -19.52
C THR A 122 -15.95 -13.20 -19.64
N PRO A 123 -16.94 -13.60 -18.81
CA PRO A 123 -17.58 -14.91 -18.95
C PRO A 123 -18.13 -15.21 -20.36
N ASP A 124 -18.61 -14.19 -21.07
CA ASP A 124 -19.15 -14.33 -22.43
C ASP A 124 -18.04 -14.40 -23.50
N LYS A 125 -16.83 -13.92 -23.19
CA LYS A 125 -15.70 -13.88 -24.10
C LYS A 125 -14.41 -14.08 -23.32
N LEU A 126 -14.11 -15.34 -23.03
CA LEU A 126 -12.91 -15.73 -22.29
C LEU A 126 -11.65 -15.48 -23.12
N HIS A 127 -10.61 -14.98 -22.45
CA HIS A 127 -9.24 -15.06 -22.95
C HIS A 127 -8.84 -16.54 -23.11
N PRO A 128 -8.00 -16.92 -24.11
CA PRO A 128 -7.52 -18.29 -24.23
C PRO A 128 -6.92 -18.87 -22.95
N MET A 129 -6.20 -18.04 -22.18
CA MET A 129 -5.68 -18.44 -20.86
C MET A 129 -6.78 -18.72 -19.83
N GLN A 130 -7.84 -17.90 -19.79
CA GLN A 130 -8.99 -18.15 -18.90
C GLN A 130 -9.70 -19.46 -19.29
N ALA A 131 -9.92 -19.69 -20.59
CA ALA A 131 -10.51 -20.94 -21.09
C ALA A 131 -9.65 -22.17 -20.77
N ALA A 132 -8.32 -22.05 -20.86
CA ALA A 132 -7.40 -23.12 -20.47
C ALA A 132 -7.49 -23.45 -18.97
N PHE A 133 -7.58 -22.43 -18.09
CA PHE A 133 -7.78 -22.64 -16.66
C PHE A 133 -9.07 -23.41 -16.36
N VAL A 134 -10.18 -23.10 -17.05
CA VAL A 134 -11.44 -23.87 -16.93
C VAL A 134 -11.27 -25.31 -17.43
N LYS A 135 -10.71 -25.48 -18.63
CA LYS A 135 -10.53 -26.80 -19.25
C LYS A 135 -9.70 -27.76 -18.40
N HIS A 136 -8.71 -27.23 -17.69
CA HIS A 136 -7.73 -28.01 -16.94
C HIS A 136 -7.95 -27.98 -15.42
N ASP A 137 -9.10 -27.49 -14.95
CA ASP A 137 -9.40 -27.34 -13.52
C ASP A 137 -8.28 -26.60 -12.76
N GLY A 138 -7.74 -25.55 -13.38
CA GLY A 138 -6.59 -24.77 -12.91
C GLY A 138 -6.91 -23.85 -11.72
N TYR A 139 -8.01 -24.09 -11.02
CA TYR A 139 -8.44 -23.35 -9.84
C TYR A 139 -9.36 -24.20 -8.97
N GLN A 140 -9.55 -23.79 -7.72
CA GLN A 140 -10.55 -24.37 -6.81
C GLN A 140 -11.36 -23.24 -6.16
N CYS A 141 -10.89 -22.68 -5.03
CA CYS A 141 -11.56 -21.55 -4.38
C CYS A 141 -11.61 -20.27 -5.25
N GLY A 142 -10.77 -20.20 -6.29
CA GLY A 142 -10.74 -19.10 -7.26
C GLY A 142 -9.98 -17.86 -6.81
N TYR A 143 -9.51 -17.78 -5.56
CA TYR A 143 -8.96 -16.53 -5.00
C TYR A 143 -7.61 -16.14 -5.63
N CYS A 144 -6.73 -17.09 -5.88
CA CYS A 144 -5.44 -16.81 -6.54
C CYS A 144 -5.55 -16.69 -8.06
N THR A 145 -6.65 -17.17 -8.65
CA THR A 145 -6.82 -17.36 -10.09
C THR A 145 -6.61 -16.08 -10.91
N PRO A 146 -7.09 -14.90 -10.50
CA PRO A 146 -6.81 -13.64 -11.20
C PRO A 146 -5.31 -13.35 -11.35
N GLY A 147 -4.55 -13.43 -10.26
CA GLY A 147 -3.11 -13.18 -10.27
C GLY A 147 -2.33 -14.25 -11.04
N GLN A 148 -2.76 -15.51 -10.95
CA GLN A 148 -2.19 -16.62 -11.74
C GLN A 148 -2.38 -16.41 -13.23
N ILE A 149 -3.58 -16.03 -13.68
CA ILE A 149 -3.88 -15.80 -15.10
C ILE A 149 -3.12 -14.58 -15.64
N CYS A 150 -3.13 -13.44 -14.93
CA CYS A 150 -2.34 -12.27 -15.32
C CYS A 150 -0.84 -12.61 -15.40
N SER A 151 -0.33 -13.38 -14.43
CA SER A 151 1.06 -13.86 -14.44
C SER A 151 1.35 -14.74 -15.65
N ALA A 152 0.49 -15.72 -15.94
CA ALA A 152 0.68 -16.65 -17.05
C ALA A 152 0.70 -15.93 -18.41
N VAL A 153 -0.21 -14.98 -18.62
CA VAL A 153 -0.22 -14.15 -19.84
C VAL A 153 1.09 -13.36 -19.97
N ALA A 154 1.55 -12.70 -18.90
CA ALA A 154 2.77 -11.93 -18.93
C ALA A 154 4.03 -12.80 -19.09
N VAL A 155 4.10 -13.99 -18.49
CA VAL A 155 5.21 -14.95 -18.72
C VAL A 155 5.31 -15.32 -20.18
N LEU A 156 4.19 -15.64 -20.83
CA LEU A 156 4.20 -16.00 -22.25
C LEU A 156 4.69 -14.84 -23.14
N ASP A 157 4.43 -13.59 -22.76
CA ASP A 157 4.99 -12.43 -23.45
C ASP A 157 6.48 -12.23 -23.15
N GLU A 158 6.89 -12.39 -21.89
CA GLU A 158 8.30 -12.36 -21.46
C GLU A 158 9.15 -13.38 -22.24
N ILE A 159 8.67 -14.62 -22.40
CA ILE A 159 9.34 -15.67 -23.19
C ILE A 159 9.51 -15.23 -24.65
N LYS A 160 8.48 -14.65 -25.28
CA LYS A 160 8.57 -14.15 -26.67
C LYS A 160 9.62 -13.05 -26.83
N ARG A 161 9.82 -12.26 -25.77
CA ARG A 161 10.83 -11.20 -25.67
C ARG A 161 12.19 -11.69 -25.18
N ASP A 162 12.38 -12.99 -25.01
CA ASP A 162 13.62 -13.61 -24.53
C ASP A 162 14.03 -13.14 -23.13
N VAL A 163 13.04 -12.80 -22.28
CA VAL A 163 13.27 -12.47 -20.87
C VAL A 163 13.40 -13.78 -20.07
N PRO A 164 14.44 -13.94 -19.23
CA PRO A 164 14.68 -15.16 -18.46
C PRO A 164 13.74 -15.23 -17.25
N SER A 165 12.47 -15.56 -17.49
CA SER A 165 11.41 -15.67 -16.47
C SER A 165 10.68 -17.01 -16.45
N HIS A 166 11.25 -18.00 -17.15
CA HIS A 166 10.75 -19.35 -17.31
C HIS A 166 11.91 -20.33 -17.13
N VAL A 167 11.58 -21.61 -16.87
CA VAL A 167 12.60 -22.64 -16.70
C VAL A 167 13.25 -22.93 -18.05
N GLN A 168 14.58 -22.88 -18.09
CA GLN A 168 15.41 -23.18 -19.25
C GLN A 168 16.58 -24.06 -18.81
N ASP A 169 17.01 -24.98 -19.67
CA ASP A 169 18.19 -25.83 -19.41
C ASP A 169 19.51 -25.06 -19.61
N ASP A 170 19.49 -24.05 -20.48
CA ASP A 170 20.64 -23.19 -20.80
C ASP A 170 20.21 -21.72 -20.74
N LEU A 171 20.84 -20.96 -19.83
CA LEU A 171 20.58 -19.54 -19.60
C LEU A 171 21.07 -18.64 -20.75
N THR A 172 21.89 -19.16 -21.65
CA THR A 172 22.46 -18.43 -22.79
C THR A 172 21.75 -18.73 -24.11
N ALA A 173 20.94 -19.80 -24.15
CA ALA A 173 20.16 -20.15 -25.31
C ALA A 173 18.88 -19.31 -25.39
N ARG A 174 18.52 -18.94 -26.63
CA ARG A 174 17.24 -18.27 -26.90
C ARG A 174 16.07 -19.15 -26.47
N ALA A 175 15.09 -18.53 -25.81
CA ALA A 175 13.87 -19.20 -25.39
C ALA A 175 13.15 -19.87 -26.57
N ARG A 176 12.70 -21.11 -26.37
CA ARG A 176 11.91 -21.86 -27.37
C ARG A 176 10.44 -21.84 -26.96
N PHE A 177 9.59 -21.35 -27.85
CA PHE A 177 8.14 -21.48 -27.77
C PHE A 177 7.75 -22.73 -28.56
N SER A 178 7.27 -23.79 -27.90
CA SER A 178 6.67 -24.96 -28.56
C SER A 178 5.16 -24.81 -28.64
#